data_AF-A0A6P4XSY9-F1
#
_entry.id   AF-A0A6P4XSY9-F1
#
_cell.length_a   1.000
_cell.length_b   1.000
_cell.length_c   1.000
_cell.angle_alpha   90.00
_cell.angle_beta   90.00
_cell.angle_gamma   90.00
#
_symmetry.space_group_name_H-M   'P 1'
#
loop_
_entity.id
_entity.type
_entity.pdbx_description
1 polymer ?
#
loop_
_entity_poly.entity_id
_entity_poly.type
_entity_poly.pdbx_seq_one_letter_code
_entity_poly.pdbx_strand_id
1 'polypeptide(L)'
;MAATVFDFSATRKAFEAEIHEAERLNSMSLLQERFMKLSGSETEKKSTLDQAFRDVLKDHIVKESGCDVYLSVISLAVDCAKEGMCLGMIPFLMLDDVFSSVTLDVCETVFQFVEDGVSTWKKEPYYTGGKNYLLRMCNDLLRRLSSNDT
;
A
#
# COMPACT_ATOMS: atom_id res chain seq x y z
N MET A 1 -32.05 -16.92 8.90
CA MET A 1 -31.39 -16.04 7.90
C MET A 1 -29.99 -16.59 7.72
N ALA A 2 -29.63 -17.03 6.51
CA ALA A 2 -28.28 -17.53 6.27
C ALA A 2 -27.30 -16.35 6.38
N ALA A 3 -26.36 -16.42 7.31
CA ALA A 3 -25.25 -15.47 7.33
C ALA A 3 -24.53 -15.60 5.98
N THR A 4 -24.59 -14.56 5.15
CA THR A 4 -23.80 -14.47 3.94
C THR A 4 -22.34 -14.54 4.36
N VAL A 5 -21.73 -15.71 4.19
CA VAL A 5 -20.32 -15.93 4.49
C VAL A 5 -19.53 -14.94 3.64
N PHE A 6 -18.73 -14.09 4.28
CA PHE A 6 -17.83 -13.20 3.59
C PHE A 6 -16.79 -14.03 2.82
N ASP A 7 -16.82 -13.95 1.48
CA ASP A 7 -15.82 -14.60 0.65
C ASP A 7 -14.62 -13.67 0.48
N PHE A 8 -13.60 -13.90 1.32
CA PHE A 8 -12.35 -13.15 1.28
C PHE A 8 -11.66 -13.27 -0.10
N SER A 9 -11.62 -14.47 -0.70
CA SER A 9 -10.89 -14.68 -1.94
C SER A 9 -11.55 -13.99 -3.13
N ALA A 10 -12.87 -14.10 -3.24
CA ALA A 10 -13.64 -13.41 -4.29
C ALA A 10 -13.57 -11.89 -4.10
N THR A 11 -13.70 -11.41 -2.87
CA THR A 11 -13.62 -9.97 -2.55
C THR A 11 -12.24 -9.41 -2.84
N ARG A 12 -11.17 -10.15 -2.51
CA ARG A 12 -9.80 -9.75 -2.80
C ARG A 12 -9.55 -9.60 -4.29
N LYS A 13 -9.93 -10.60 -5.09
CA LYS A 13 -9.82 -10.53 -6.57
C LYS A 13 -10.62 -9.38 -7.16
N ALA A 14 -11.79 -9.09 -6.59
CA ALA A 14 -12.59 -7.95 -7.01
C ALA A 14 -11.87 -6.63 -6.70
N PHE A 15 -11.23 -6.48 -5.54
CA PHE A 15 -10.42 -5.30 -5.23
C PHE A 15 -9.16 -5.20 -6.10
N GLU A 16 -8.43 -6.30 -6.34
CA GLU A 16 -7.26 -6.32 -7.23
C GLU A 16 -7.60 -5.74 -8.62
N ALA A 17 -8.74 -6.17 -9.21
CA ALA A 17 -9.21 -5.66 -10.49
C ALA A 17 -9.54 -4.16 -10.46
N GLU A 18 -10.18 -3.68 -9.38
CA GLU A 18 -10.51 -2.26 -9.22
C GLU A 18 -9.27 -1.41 -8.94
N ILE A 19 -8.26 -1.93 -8.24
CA ILE A 19 -6.99 -1.23 -7.99
C ILE A 19 -6.27 -0.98 -9.33
N HIS A 20 -6.20 -1.99 -10.21
CA HIS A 20 -5.59 -1.82 -11.52
C HIS A 20 -6.32 -0.78 -12.39
N GLU A 21 -7.66 -0.73 -12.31
CA GLU A 21 -8.43 0.27 -13.05
C GLU A 21 -8.32 1.66 -12.41
N ALA A 22 -8.31 1.75 -11.08
CA ALA A 22 -8.12 2.99 -10.33
C ALA A 22 -6.73 3.59 -10.55
N GLU A 23 -5.70 2.76 -10.67
CA GLU A 23 -4.35 3.14 -11.09
C GLU A 23 -4.37 3.75 -12.49
N ARG A 24 -4.99 3.06 -13.46
CA ARG A 24 -5.11 3.53 -14.86
C ARG A 24 -5.84 4.86 -15.00
N LEU A 25 -6.89 5.06 -14.20
CA LEU A 25 -7.72 6.27 -14.22
C LEU A 25 -7.26 7.33 -13.22
N ASN A 26 -6.26 7.03 -12.39
CA ASN A 26 -5.81 7.85 -11.26
C ASN A 26 -6.99 8.33 -10.38
N SER A 27 -7.91 7.43 -10.06
CA SER A 27 -9.14 7.76 -9.35
C SER A 27 -9.56 6.68 -8.35
N MET A 28 -9.67 7.06 -7.08
CA MET A 28 -10.16 6.17 -6.02
C MET A 28 -11.68 5.95 -6.02
N SER A 29 -12.44 6.65 -6.89
CA SER A 29 -13.91 6.60 -6.92
C SER A 29 -14.45 5.19 -7.15
N LEU A 30 -13.81 4.42 -8.03
CA LEU A 30 -14.16 3.02 -8.30
C LEU A 30 -13.99 2.13 -7.07
N LEU A 31 -12.89 2.32 -6.34
CA LEU A 31 -12.62 1.60 -5.09
C LEU A 31 -13.64 1.95 -4.01
N GLN A 32 -14.03 3.22 -3.88
CA GLN A 32 -15.05 3.66 -2.93
C GLN A 32 -16.40 3.00 -3.22
N GLU A 33 -16.84 3.05 -4.48
CA GLU A 33 -18.08 2.40 -4.89
C GLU A 33 -18.07 0.89 -4.60
N ARG A 34 -16.97 0.21 -4.95
CA ARG A 34 -16.83 -1.22 -4.70
C ARG A 34 -16.86 -1.52 -3.20
N PHE A 35 -16.13 -0.75 -2.39
CA PHE A 35 -16.08 -0.91 -0.94
C PHE A 35 -17.47 -0.77 -0.29
N MET A 36 -18.29 0.16 -0.77
CA MET A 36 -19.67 0.34 -0.31
C MET A 36 -20.59 -0.81 -0.75
N LYS A 37 -20.44 -1.30 -1.99
CA LYS A 37 -21.29 -2.37 -2.56
C LYS A 37 -21.02 -3.76 -1.98
N LEU A 38 -19.82 -4.01 -1.46
CA LEU A 38 -19.45 -5.32 -0.92
C LEU A 38 -20.21 -5.66 0.36
N SER A 39 -20.49 -6.94 0.58
CA SER A 39 -21.03 -7.45 1.84
C SER A 39 -19.90 -7.71 2.84
N GLY A 40 -20.20 -7.78 4.14
CA GLY A 40 -19.22 -8.03 5.20
C GLY A 40 -19.01 -6.83 6.13
N SER A 41 -18.34 -7.08 7.25
CA SER A 41 -17.98 -6.04 8.22
C SER A 41 -16.93 -5.09 7.65
N GLU A 42 -16.87 -3.86 8.19
CA GLU A 42 -15.83 -2.91 7.78
C GLU A 42 -14.41 -3.47 8.01
N THR A 43 -14.21 -4.24 9.08
CA THR A 43 -12.91 -4.83 9.40
C THR A 43 -12.49 -5.87 8.35
N GLU A 44 -13.41 -6.73 7.91
CA GLU A 44 -13.14 -7.71 6.85
C GLU A 44 -12.82 -7.02 5.53
N LYS A 45 -13.60 -5.99 5.16
CA LYS A 45 -13.37 -5.22 3.94
C LYS A 45 -12.01 -4.51 3.97
N LYS A 46 -11.68 -3.83 5.06
CA LYS A 46 -10.38 -3.17 5.27
C LYS A 46 -9.24 -4.17 5.13
N SER A 47 -9.28 -5.27 5.88
CA SER A 47 -8.24 -6.30 5.81
C SER A 47 -8.10 -6.93 4.42
N THR A 48 -9.19 -7.04 3.66
CA THR A 48 -9.15 -7.59 2.31
C THR A 48 -8.59 -6.59 1.31
N LEU A 49 -8.94 -5.31 1.44
CA LEU A 49 -8.38 -4.23 0.62
C LEU A 49 -6.89 -4.03 0.91
N ASP A 50 -6.50 -4.06 2.18
CA ASP A 50 -5.12 -4.06 2.64
C ASP A 50 -4.29 -5.17 1.96
N GLN A 51 -4.83 -6.39 1.93
CA GLN A 51 -4.16 -7.52 1.26
C GLN A 51 -4.12 -7.33 -0.26
N ALA A 52 -5.21 -6.85 -0.88
CA ALA A 52 -5.26 -6.61 -2.32
C ALA A 52 -4.21 -5.58 -2.78
N PHE A 53 -4.01 -4.48 -2.02
CA PHE A 53 -2.96 -3.51 -2.30
C PHE A 53 -1.55 -4.13 -2.28
N ARG A 54 -1.27 -4.99 -1.29
CA ARG A 54 0.02 -5.67 -1.21
C ARG A 54 0.22 -6.69 -2.33
N ASP A 55 -0.84 -7.43 -2.70
CA ASP A 55 -0.78 -8.42 -3.78
C ASP A 55 -0.53 -7.72 -5.13
N VAL A 56 -1.24 -6.64 -5.43
CA VAL A 56 -1.02 -5.82 -6.64
C VAL A 56 0.40 -5.24 -6.69
N LEU A 57 0.88 -4.67 -5.59
CA LEU A 57 2.24 -4.12 -5.54
C LEU A 57 3.30 -5.19 -5.77
N LYS A 58 3.15 -6.36 -5.14
CA LYS A 58 4.08 -7.49 -5.34
C LYS A 58 4.10 -7.96 -6.79
N ASP A 59 2.94 -8.05 -7.43
CA ASP A 59 2.86 -8.38 -8.85
C ASP A 59 3.61 -7.36 -9.71
N HIS A 60 3.54 -6.06 -9.39
CA HIS A 60 4.31 -5.03 -10.09
C HIS A 60 5.81 -5.14 -9.82
N ILE A 61 6.23 -5.44 -8.60
CA ILE A 61 7.63 -5.66 -8.22
C ILE A 61 8.21 -6.85 -8.99
N VAL A 62 7.50 -7.98 -9.04
CA VAL A 62 7.92 -9.19 -9.76
C VAL A 62 8.00 -8.94 -11.27
N LYS A 63 7.13 -8.09 -11.81
CA LYS A 63 7.14 -7.68 -13.22
C LYS A 63 8.14 -6.56 -13.53
N GLU A 64 8.86 -6.05 -12.52
CA GLU A 64 9.78 -4.93 -12.63
C GLU A 64 9.13 -3.71 -13.33
N SER A 65 7.90 -3.39 -12.95
CA SER A 65 7.07 -2.38 -13.65
C SER A 65 7.60 -0.95 -13.53
N GLY A 66 8.59 -0.71 -12.66
CA GLY A 66 9.23 0.58 -12.45
C GLY A 66 8.72 1.34 -11.23
N CYS A 67 9.51 2.31 -10.76
CA CYS A 67 9.23 3.08 -9.55
C CYS A 67 7.94 3.89 -9.64
N ASP A 68 7.64 4.49 -10.80
CA ASP A 68 6.44 5.30 -11.01
C ASP A 68 5.15 4.52 -10.72
N VAL A 69 5.13 3.24 -11.14
CA VAL A 69 4.00 2.33 -10.91
C VAL A 69 3.89 2.00 -9.42
N TYR A 70 5.00 1.69 -8.75
CA TYR A 70 5.00 1.39 -7.31
C TYR A 70 4.47 2.59 -6.52
N LEU A 71 4.95 3.79 -6.82
CA LEU A 71 4.54 5.03 -6.17
C LEU A 71 3.08 5.40 -6.47
N SER A 72 2.58 5.11 -7.67
CA SER A 72 1.16 5.30 -8.01
C SER A 72 0.27 4.43 -7.13
N VAL A 73 0.56 3.13 -7.02
CA VAL A 73 -0.22 2.19 -6.20
C VAL A 73 -0.13 2.55 -4.71
N ILE A 74 1.05 2.94 -4.22
CA ILE A 74 1.24 3.40 -2.84
C ILE A 74 0.45 4.70 -2.58
N SER A 75 0.47 5.65 -3.51
CA SER A 75 -0.29 6.91 -3.39
C SER A 75 -1.79 6.65 -3.31
N LEU A 76 -2.30 5.71 -4.11
CA LEU A 76 -3.69 5.28 -4.04
C LEU A 76 -4.04 4.66 -2.68
N ALA A 77 -3.13 3.87 -2.10
CA ALA A 77 -3.30 3.33 -0.75
C ALA A 77 -3.29 4.42 0.32
N VAL A 78 -2.48 5.47 0.16
CA VAL A 78 -2.52 6.66 1.03
C VAL A 78 -3.89 7.34 0.94
N ASP A 79 -4.40 7.60 -0.26
CA ASP A 79 -5.72 8.23 -0.39
C ASP A 79 -6.85 7.36 0.19
N CYS A 80 -6.80 6.05 -0.03
CA CYS A 80 -7.76 5.12 0.57
C CYS A 80 -7.67 5.09 2.11
N ALA A 81 -6.46 5.18 2.68
CA ALA A 81 -6.28 5.19 4.13
C ALA A 81 -6.81 6.48 4.73
N LYS A 82 -6.61 7.61 4.04
CA LYS A 82 -7.13 8.92 4.43
C LYS A 82 -8.66 8.93 4.49
N GLU A 83 -9.32 8.29 3.54
CA GLU A 83 -10.79 8.13 3.52
C GLU A 83 -11.28 6.98 4.45
N GLY A 84 -10.37 6.35 5.20
CA GLY A 84 -10.71 5.32 6.19
C GLY A 84 -11.07 3.95 5.60
N MET A 85 -10.78 3.72 4.32
CA MET A 85 -11.08 2.48 3.59
C MET A 85 -10.08 1.36 3.86
N CYS A 86 -8.85 1.71 4.23
CA CYS A 86 -7.80 0.78 4.63
C CYS A 86 -7.11 1.26 5.91
N LEU A 87 -6.23 0.44 6.48
CA LEU A 87 -5.49 0.82 7.66
C LEU A 87 -4.39 1.85 7.32
N GLY A 88 -4.21 2.85 8.19
CA GLY A 88 -3.14 3.86 8.04
C GLY A 88 -1.72 3.31 8.01
N MET A 89 -1.53 2.04 8.42
CA MET A 89 -0.24 1.35 8.35
C MET A 89 0.10 0.77 6.97
N ILE A 90 -0.88 0.62 6.06
CA ILE A 90 -0.69 -0.07 4.77
C ILE A 90 0.34 0.59 3.86
N PRO A 91 0.33 1.92 3.67
CA PRO A 91 1.36 2.56 2.85
C PRO A 91 2.79 2.24 3.35
N PHE A 92 2.99 2.15 4.66
CA PHE A 92 4.29 1.81 5.24
C PHE A 92 4.68 0.34 5.04
N LEU A 93 3.71 -0.59 5.13
CA LEU A 93 3.97 -2.00 4.83
C LEU A 93 4.31 -2.22 3.35
N MET A 94 3.66 -1.45 2.46
CA MET A 94 3.95 -1.46 1.03
C MET A 94 5.34 -0.89 0.72
N LEU A 95 5.73 0.21 1.37
CA LEU A 95 7.09 0.75 1.27
C LEU A 95 8.15 -0.25 1.74
N ASP A 96 7.88 -0.97 2.84
CA ASP A 96 8.77 -2.04 3.36
C ASP A 96 8.91 -3.20 2.36
N ASP A 97 7.81 -3.61 1.72
CA ASP A 97 7.82 -4.62 0.65
C ASP A 97 8.68 -4.15 -0.55
N VAL A 98 8.61 -2.87 -0.92
CA VAL A 98 9.45 -2.30 -2.00
C VAL A 98 10.92 -2.25 -1.58
N PHE A 99 11.24 -1.64 -0.44
CA PHE A 99 12.62 -1.48 0.04
C PHE A 99 13.31 -2.81 0.33
N SER A 100 12.58 -3.89 0.58
CA SER A 100 13.18 -5.23 0.74
C SER A 100 13.40 -5.97 -0.58
N SER A 101 12.74 -5.54 -1.66
CA SER A 101 12.68 -6.30 -2.93
C SER A 101 13.42 -5.64 -4.11
N VAL A 102 13.73 -4.35 -4.04
CA VAL A 102 14.34 -3.60 -5.15
C VAL A 102 15.79 -3.19 -4.89
N THR A 103 16.50 -2.81 -5.95
CA THR A 103 17.89 -2.32 -5.90
C THR A 103 18.00 -0.93 -5.23
N LEU A 104 19.22 -0.53 -4.83
CA LEU A 104 19.44 0.69 -4.04
C LEU A 104 19.10 1.99 -4.79
N ASP A 105 19.31 2.02 -6.10
CA ASP A 105 18.93 3.13 -6.99
C ASP A 105 17.41 3.36 -7.00
N VAL A 106 16.62 2.29 -7.05
CA VAL A 106 15.16 2.38 -6.93
C VAL A 106 14.77 2.78 -5.51
N CYS A 107 15.47 2.28 -4.48
CA CYS A 107 15.22 2.68 -3.10
C CYS A 107 15.43 4.19 -2.89
N GLU A 108 16.45 4.81 -3.49
CA GLU A 108 16.68 6.25 -3.39
C GLU A 108 15.50 7.06 -3.95
N THR A 109 14.99 6.66 -5.11
CA THR A 109 13.81 7.30 -5.73
C THR A 109 12.56 7.16 -4.86
N VAL A 110 12.31 5.96 -4.34
CA VAL A 110 11.16 5.70 -3.45
C VAL A 110 11.33 6.41 -2.10
N PHE A 111 12.55 6.59 -1.63
CA PHE A 111 12.82 7.32 -0.39
C PHE A 111 12.51 8.81 -0.52
N GLN A 112 12.75 9.42 -1.69
CA GLN A 112 12.34 10.81 -1.94
C GLN A 112 10.84 11.02 -1.74
N PHE A 113 10.00 10.08 -2.20
CA PHE A 113 8.56 10.11 -1.95
C PHE A 113 8.22 10.11 -0.44
N VAL A 114 8.97 9.35 0.36
CA VAL A 114 8.80 9.30 1.81
C VAL A 114 9.18 10.65 2.46
N GLU A 115 10.27 11.26 2.01
CA GLU A 115 10.73 12.57 2.49
C GLU A 115 9.74 13.69 2.15
N ASP A 116 9.26 13.74 0.91
CA ASP A 116 8.28 14.73 0.45
C ASP A 116 6.94 14.55 1.20
N GLY A 117 6.61 13.31 1.56
CA GLY A 117 5.40 12.93 2.30
C GLY A 117 5.42 13.21 3.81
N VAL A 118 6.49 13.76 4.40
CA VAL A 118 6.62 13.94 5.86
C VAL A 118 5.44 14.69 6.49
N SER A 119 4.87 15.66 5.79
CA SER A 119 3.70 16.40 6.27
C SER A 119 2.43 15.54 6.34
N THR A 120 2.33 14.51 5.49
CA THR A 120 1.26 13.51 5.49
C THR A 120 1.47 12.50 6.62
N TRP A 121 2.68 11.97 6.78
CA TRP A 121 2.99 10.95 7.81
C TRP A 121 2.82 11.45 9.25
N LYS A 122 2.87 12.77 9.45
CA LYS A 122 2.64 13.43 10.75
C LYS A 122 1.15 13.59 11.10
N LYS A 123 0.23 13.21 10.21
CA LYS A 123 -1.22 13.30 10.43
C LYS A 123 -1.81 11.93 10.73
N GLU A 124 -2.96 11.90 11.39
CA GLU A 124 -3.77 10.66 11.47
C GLU A 124 -4.36 10.33 10.09
N PRO A 125 -4.55 9.03 9.75
CA PRO A 125 -4.32 7.84 10.58
C PRO A 125 -2.85 7.33 10.60
N TYR A 126 -1.91 8.06 9.98
CA TYR A 126 -0.56 7.58 9.72
C TYR A 126 0.36 7.68 10.93
N TYR A 127 0.25 8.74 11.72
CA TYR A 127 1.22 9.07 12.75
C TYR A 127 1.39 7.99 13.82
N THR A 128 0.28 7.51 14.38
CA THR A 128 0.29 6.55 15.49
C THR A 128 0.89 5.19 15.10
N GLY A 129 0.63 4.72 13.88
CA GLY A 129 1.15 3.44 13.38
C GLY A 129 2.48 3.54 12.63
N GLY A 130 2.73 4.64 11.92
CA GLY A 130 3.76 4.76 10.89
C GLY A 130 5.16 5.09 11.39
N LYS A 131 5.30 5.81 12.51
CA LYS A 131 6.61 6.27 13.02
C LYS A 131 7.60 5.11 13.21
N ASN A 132 7.15 3.99 13.76
CA ASN A 132 8.01 2.83 13.99
C ASN A 132 8.36 2.09 12.70
N TYR A 133 7.48 2.11 11.69
CA TYR A 133 7.78 1.55 10.37
C TYR A 133 8.84 2.38 9.64
N LEU A 134 8.70 3.72 9.65
CA LEU A 134 9.69 4.61 9.05
C LEU A 134 11.08 4.37 9.64
N LEU A 135 11.20 4.32 10.98
CA LEU A 135 12.48 4.03 11.64
C LEU A 135 13.06 2.68 11.23
N ARG A 136 12.22 1.64 11.12
CA ARG A 136 12.67 0.30 10.70
C ARG A 136 13.20 0.30 9.27
N MET A 137 12.42 0.86 8.34
CA MET A 137 12.81 0.95 6.92
C MET A 137 14.12 1.72 6.74
N CYS A 138 14.28 2.87 7.42
CA CYS A 138 15.53 3.63 7.37
C CYS A 138 16.73 2.82 7.89
N ASN A 139 16.56 2.11 9.02
CA ASN A 139 17.63 1.28 9.58
C ASN A 139 18.02 0.12 8.65
N ASP A 140 17.03 -0.52 8.00
CA ASP A 140 17.28 -1.60 7.05
C ASP A 140 18.00 -1.10 5.79
N LEU A 141 17.64 0.08 5.28
CA LEU A 141 18.36 0.74 4.18
C LEU A 141 19.81 1.08 4.55
N LEU A 142 20.04 1.65 5.74
CA LEU A 142 21.40 1.94 6.24
C LEU A 142 22.26 0.68 6.32
N ARG A 143 21.71 -0.45 6.76
CA ARG A 143 22.44 -1.73 6.81
C ARG A 143 22.77 -2.25 5.42
N ARG A 144 21.86 -2.09 4.45
CA ARG A 144 22.11 -2.48 3.04
C ARG A 144 23.23 -1.65 2.43
N LEU A 145 23.26 -0.35 2.68
CA LEU A 145 24.34 0.54 2.25
C LEU A 145 25.68 0.13 2.88
N SER A 146 25.71 -0.05 4.21
CA SER A 146 26.95 -0.40 4.92
C SER A 146 27.54 -1.76 4.52
N SER A 147 26.70 -2.68 4.02
CA SER A 147 27.15 -4.01 3.59
C SER A 147 27.69 -4.03 2.15
N ASN A 148 27.34 -3.03 1.33
CA ASN A 148 27.82 -2.90 -0.05
C ASN A 148 29.13 -2.09 -0.15
N ASP A 149 29.48 -1.33 0.88
CA ASP A 149 30.71 -0.54 0.98
C ASP A 149 31.94 -1.36 1.47
N THR A 150 31.82 -2.69 1.56
CA THR A 150 32.91 -3.63 1.95
C THR A 150 33.17 -4.65 0.84
#